data_AF-A0A9P9X923-F1
#
_entry.id   AF-A0A9P9X923-F1
#
_cell.length_a   1.000
_cell.length_b   1.000
_cell.length_c   1.000
_cell.angle_alpha   90.00
_cell.angle_beta   90.00
_cell.angle_gamma   90.00
#
_symmetry.space_group_name_H-M   'P 1'
#
loop_
_entity.id
_entity.type
_entity.pdbx_description
1 polymer ?
#
loop_
_entity_poly.entity_id
_entity_poly.type
_entity_poly.pdbx_seq_one_letter_code
_entity_poly.pdbx_strand_id
1 'polypeptide(L)'
;MPIKLEKVPPHRLSELCDPTSLKLKKLLDRNHNEHAILRDPRLILHNHMPHALGSSYLLGATDSQLQHIFDVESPHLVESDDKRITHEEVTKFNWRKFLGQKPYTAAYAIFFDGEVAKYGGDWEKVVEDYVWAGPEPIINGFSGGLGHPFIHLAYAYEFDDEKVATEALSMGCTEYDPTHEILDNPPPDTSTYKTKSIKEVLGRIRADKRFDGYVDSPGFVNLFTLLGRFRSEVIEHWHAWVVEDPDSQLGDCAKMAAGLFMETRNNEEGMFDFFVAHILTFAHALRILLPLWSHEQKVSVMRQYGLYTMMVYIAQLRPGLDWDEEGLSKGGETPAWDTIFNNSLNSKWMTDVHFPKVVRGMKVVEETWGASGGLYQRAADVFVNDFNGWGGYGVGVEAAFGLTGVA
;
A
#
# COMPACT_ATOMS: atom_id res chain seq x y z
N MET A 1 7.98 -13.11 -23.20
CA MET A 1 8.49 -11.85 -23.76
C MET A 1 8.54 -10.85 -22.62
N PRO A 2 9.58 -10.01 -22.51
CA PRO A 2 9.63 -8.97 -21.48
C PRO A 2 8.42 -8.04 -21.62
N ILE A 3 7.68 -7.84 -20.54
CA ILE A 3 6.57 -6.89 -20.48
C ILE A 3 7.17 -5.54 -20.14
N LYS A 4 6.85 -4.51 -20.92
CA LYS A 4 7.15 -3.12 -20.55
C LYS A 4 5.87 -2.50 -20.00
N LEU A 5 5.93 -1.97 -18.78
CA LEU A 5 4.76 -1.33 -18.19
C LEU A 5 4.54 0.04 -18.84
N GLU A 6 3.34 0.24 -19.40
CA GLU A 6 2.92 1.53 -19.93
C GLU A 6 2.41 2.43 -18.82
N LYS A 7 2.60 3.74 -18.99
CA LYS A 7 2.05 4.75 -18.08
C LYS A 7 0.52 4.63 -18.05
N VAL A 8 -0.05 4.65 -16.85
CA VAL A 8 -1.50 4.72 -16.70
C VAL A 8 -1.96 6.14 -17.01
N PRO A 9 -2.92 6.35 -17.93
CA PRO A 9 -3.48 7.66 -18.19
C PRO A 9 -4.13 8.23 -16.92
N PRO A 10 -3.83 9.48 -16.53
CA PRO A 10 -4.42 10.07 -15.33
C PRO A 10 -5.89 10.44 -15.54
N HIS A 11 -6.67 10.28 -14.47
CA HIS A 11 -8.02 10.82 -14.31
C HIS A 11 -7.95 12.28 -13.87
N ARG A 12 -7.72 13.17 -14.84
CA ARG A 12 -7.55 14.62 -14.61
C ARG A 12 -8.84 15.28 -14.11
N LEU A 13 -9.08 15.23 -12.80
CA LEU A 13 -10.34 15.67 -12.19
C LEU A 13 -10.67 17.15 -12.50
N SER A 14 -9.66 17.99 -12.71
CA SER A 14 -9.85 19.40 -13.09
C SER A 14 -10.39 19.61 -14.50
N GLU A 15 -10.26 18.62 -15.38
CA GLU A 15 -10.74 18.66 -16.77
C GLU A 15 -12.13 18.03 -16.93
N LEU A 16 -12.64 17.38 -15.87
CA LEU A 16 -13.93 16.68 -15.86
C LEU A 16 -15.03 17.54 -15.23
N CYS A 17 -16.19 17.57 -15.87
CA CYS A 17 -17.34 18.38 -15.44
C CYS A 17 -18.52 17.54 -14.93
N ASP A 18 -18.40 16.22 -14.89
CA ASP A 18 -19.48 15.37 -14.38
C ASP A 18 -19.63 15.51 -12.85
N PRO A 19 -20.84 15.34 -12.29
CA PRO A 19 -21.10 15.56 -10.88
C PRO A 19 -20.21 14.72 -9.94
N THR A 20 -19.90 13.49 -10.32
CA THR A 20 -19.12 12.56 -9.49
C THR A 20 -17.65 12.99 -9.43
N SER A 21 -17.04 13.35 -10.55
CA SER A 21 -15.65 13.85 -10.58
C SER A 21 -15.49 15.16 -9.81
N LEU A 22 -16.45 16.09 -9.95
CA LEU A 22 -16.48 17.33 -9.17
C LEU A 22 -16.63 17.06 -7.67
N LYS A 23 -17.44 16.05 -7.31
CA LYS A 23 -17.60 15.62 -5.92
C LYS A 23 -16.29 15.05 -5.37
N LEU A 24 -15.65 14.13 -6.09
CA LEU A 24 -14.37 13.53 -5.67
C LEU A 24 -13.33 14.62 -5.41
N LYS A 25 -13.12 15.52 -6.38
CA LYS A 25 -12.16 16.63 -6.22
C LYS A 25 -12.46 17.47 -4.98
N LYS A 26 -13.71 17.85 -4.78
CA LYS A 26 -14.14 18.62 -3.59
C LYS A 26 -13.84 17.87 -2.29
N LEU A 27 -14.04 16.56 -2.24
CA LEU A 27 -13.81 15.77 -1.02
C LEU A 27 -12.31 15.58 -0.74
N LEU A 28 -11.48 15.40 -1.78
CA LEU A 28 -10.02 15.38 -1.64
C LEU A 28 -9.50 16.73 -1.14
N ASP A 29 -9.97 17.84 -1.72
CA ASP A 29 -9.63 19.19 -1.27
C ASP A 29 -10.04 19.41 0.20
N ARG A 30 -11.22 18.94 0.60
CA ARG A 30 -11.67 19.04 1.99
C ARG A 30 -10.80 18.21 2.93
N ASN A 31 -10.51 16.96 2.58
CA ASN A 31 -9.66 16.08 3.38
C ASN A 31 -8.31 16.74 3.68
N HIS A 32 -7.65 17.25 2.64
CA HIS A 32 -6.35 17.88 2.75
C HIS A 32 -6.33 19.10 3.70
N ASN A 33 -7.42 19.88 3.72
CA ASN A 33 -7.52 21.08 4.55
C ASN A 33 -7.99 20.79 5.98
N GLU A 34 -8.94 19.85 6.14
CA GLU A 34 -9.64 19.59 7.41
C GLU A 34 -8.90 18.57 8.28
N HIS A 35 -8.10 17.66 7.70
CA HIS A 35 -7.57 16.48 8.39
C HIS A 35 -6.05 16.34 8.29
N ALA A 36 -5.45 15.78 9.33
CA ALA A 36 -4.06 15.33 9.31
C ALA A 36 -3.91 14.04 8.46
N ILE A 37 -2.71 13.84 7.92
CA ILE A 37 -2.37 12.66 7.09
C ILE A 37 -2.16 11.42 7.95
N LEU A 38 -1.75 11.61 9.20
CA LEU A 38 -1.66 10.55 10.21
C LEU A 38 -2.79 10.72 11.22
N ARG A 39 -3.34 9.61 11.69
CA ARG A 39 -4.46 9.56 12.62
C ARG A 39 -4.20 8.68 13.83
N ASP A 40 -5.15 8.67 14.74
CA ASP A 40 -5.07 7.92 15.97
C ASP A 40 -5.04 6.40 15.80
N PRO A 41 -4.43 5.67 16.76
CA PRO A 41 -3.84 6.20 17.99
C PRO A 41 -2.42 6.77 17.80
N ARG A 42 -2.12 7.91 18.44
CA ARG A 42 -0.77 8.49 18.52
C ARG A 42 -0.13 8.80 17.15
N LEU A 43 -0.94 9.12 16.14
CA LEU A 43 -0.49 9.40 14.78
C LEU A 43 0.24 8.22 14.11
N ILE A 44 -0.03 6.98 14.50
CA ILE A 44 0.64 5.79 13.92
C ILE A 44 -0.20 5.10 12.84
N LEU A 45 -1.48 5.47 12.70
CA LEU A 45 -2.33 5.04 11.59
C LEU A 45 -2.42 6.15 10.55
N HIS A 46 -2.90 5.82 9.36
CA HIS A 46 -2.92 6.73 8.22
C HIS A 46 -4.35 7.21 7.96
N ASN A 47 -4.48 8.43 7.45
CA ASN A 47 -5.70 8.90 6.83
C ASN A 47 -5.84 8.23 5.45
N HIS A 48 -6.79 7.32 5.32
CA HIS A 48 -7.02 6.56 4.10
C HIS A 48 -8.08 7.17 3.18
N MET A 49 -8.60 8.36 3.49
CA MET A 49 -9.69 9.00 2.75
C MET A 49 -9.41 9.10 1.25
N PRO A 50 -8.23 9.55 0.77
CA PRO A 50 -7.95 9.61 -0.67
C PRO A 50 -8.01 8.24 -1.35
N HIS A 51 -7.55 7.19 -0.65
CA HIS A 51 -7.59 5.83 -1.16
C HIS A 51 -9.01 5.28 -1.27
N ALA A 52 -9.82 5.49 -0.23
CA ALA A 52 -11.20 5.00 -0.16
C ALA A 52 -12.08 5.68 -1.21
N LEU A 53 -11.97 7.01 -1.34
CA LEU A 53 -12.71 7.78 -2.33
C LEU A 53 -12.24 7.46 -3.75
N GLY A 54 -10.93 7.46 -4.00
CA GLY A 54 -10.36 7.19 -5.31
C GLY A 54 -10.66 5.78 -5.81
N SER A 55 -10.51 4.77 -4.94
CA SER A 55 -10.87 3.39 -5.30
C SER A 55 -12.35 3.31 -5.64
N SER A 56 -13.22 3.79 -4.75
CA SER A 56 -14.68 3.69 -4.93
C SER A 56 -15.15 4.43 -6.19
N TYR A 57 -14.57 5.60 -6.49
CA TYR A 57 -14.82 6.32 -7.74
C TYR A 57 -14.50 5.46 -8.97
N LEU A 58 -13.33 4.80 -8.99
CA LEU A 58 -12.92 3.92 -10.10
C LEU A 58 -13.68 2.60 -10.17
N LEU A 59 -14.39 2.21 -9.11
CA LEU A 59 -15.37 1.13 -9.12
C LEU A 59 -16.76 1.59 -9.62
N GLY A 60 -16.97 2.89 -9.83
CA GLY A 60 -18.23 3.46 -10.33
C GLY A 60 -19.15 4.04 -9.25
N ALA A 61 -18.63 4.42 -8.08
CA ALA A 61 -19.42 5.05 -7.03
C ALA A 61 -20.10 6.34 -7.51
N THR A 62 -21.33 6.56 -7.04
CA THR A 62 -22.05 7.82 -7.24
C THR A 62 -21.50 8.94 -6.36
N ASP A 63 -21.84 10.20 -6.68
CA ASP A 63 -21.52 11.36 -5.85
C ASP A 63 -22.08 11.24 -4.41
N SER A 64 -23.25 10.62 -4.26
CA SER A 64 -23.86 10.33 -2.94
C SER A 64 -23.09 9.26 -2.17
N GLN A 65 -22.60 8.20 -2.83
CA GLN A 65 -21.77 7.16 -2.20
C GLN A 65 -20.42 7.72 -1.76
N LEU A 66 -19.78 8.55 -2.60
CA LEU A 66 -18.53 9.23 -2.23
C LEU A 66 -18.74 10.16 -1.02
N GLN A 67 -19.84 10.92 -1.00
CA GLN A 67 -20.18 11.74 0.17
C GLN A 67 -20.39 10.88 1.41
N HIS A 68 -21.07 9.74 1.29
CA HIS A 68 -21.31 8.84 2.41
C HIS A 68 -20.02 8.28 3.01
N ILE A 69 -19.06 7.86 2.17
CA ILE A 69 -17.73 7.41 2.60
C ILE A 69 -17.04 8.50 3.41
N PHE A 70 -17.04 9.74 2.88
CA PHE A 70 -16.43 10.87 3.58
C PHE A 70 -17.09 11.16 4.93
N ASP A 71 -18.42 11.17 4.98
CA ASP A 71 -19.17 11.50 6.19
C ASP A 71 -18.99 10.43 7.29
N VAL A 72 -18.74 9.18 6.93
CA VAL A 72 -18.46 8.08 7.87
C VAL A 72 -17.02 8.08 8.36
N GLU A 73 -16.04 8.32 7.47
CA GLU A 73 -14.62 8.26 7.85
C GLU A 73 -14.14 9.54 8.54
N SER A 74 -14.59 10.72 8.09
CA SER A 74 -14.12 12.03 8.58
C SER A 74 -14.15 12.18 10.12
N PRO A 75 -15.19 11.73 10.86
CA PRO A 75 -15.22 11.83 12.32
C PRO A 75 -14.14 11.00 13.06
N HIS A 76 -13.53 10.03 12.40
CA HIS A 76 -12.47 9.17 12.96
C HIS A 76 -11.06 9.68 12.66
N LEU A 77 -10.94 10.75 11.88
CA LEU A 77 -9.68 11.37 11.51
C LEU A 77 -9.27 12.44 12.53
N VAL A 78 -7.98 12.73 12.56
CA VAL A 78 -7.41 13.79 13.41
C VAL A 78 -7.52 15.11 12.65
N GLU A 79 -7.99 16.16 13.31
CA GLU A 79 -8.07 17.51 12.75
C GLU A 79 -6.67 18.08 12.47
N SER A 80 -6.54 18.91 11.43
CA SER A 80 -5.25 19.46 11.00
C SER A 80 -4.57 20.38 12.02
N ASP A 81 -5.32 20.93 12.99
CA ASP A 81 -4.85 21.81 14.07
C ASP A 81 -4.79 21.11 15.45
N ASP A 82 -4.85 19.77 15.50
CA ASP A 82 -4.72 19.01 16.74
C ASP A 82 -3.41 19.31 17.46
N LYS A 83 -3.48 19.54 18.78
CA LYS A 83 -2.35 19.88 19.67
C LYS A 83 -1.14 18.93 19.62
N ARG A 84 -1.30 17.70 19.13
CA ARG A 84 -0.22 16.69 18.99
C ARG A 84 0.58 16.91 17.72
N ILE A 85 0.07 17.68 16.78
CA ILE A 85 0.71 18.04 15.53
C ILE A 85 1.69 19.18 15.82
N THR A 86 2.90 19.04 15.28
CA THR A 86 3.94 20.06 15.36
C THR A 86 3.78 21.02 14.20
N HIS A 87 3.75 22.32 14.51
CA HIS A 87 3.68 23.40 13.54
C HIS A 87 5.00 24.19 13.45
N GLU A 88 6.11 23.60 13.94
CA GLU A 88 7.45 24.13 13.65
C GLU A 88 7.67 24.14 12.14
N GLU A 89 8.24 25.25 11.63
CA GLU A 89 8.42 25.46 10.21
C GLU A 89 9.43 24.46 9.61
N VAL A 90 8.94 23.66 8.66
CA VAL A 90 9.77 22.84 7.79
C VAL A 90 10.16 23.67 6.56
N THR A 91 11.45 23.64 6.23
CA THR A 91 12.08 24.43 5.17
C THR A 91 13.04 23.54 4.37
N LYS A 92 13.46 24.04 3.20
CA LYS A 92 14.46 23.37 2.35
C LYS A 92 15.79 23.07 3.05
N PHE A 93 16.11 23.77 4.14
CA PHE A 93 17.37 23.61 4.88
C PHE A 93 17.30 22.64 6.06
N ASN A 94 16.11 22.42 6.63
CA ASN A 94 15.94 21.60 7.84
C ASN A 94 15.02 20.40 7.64
N TRP A 95 14.35 20.23 6.50
CA TRP A 95 13.34 19.18 6.31
C TRP A 95 13.83 17.77 6.62
N ARG A 96 15.10 17.45 6.35
CA ARG A 96 15.67 16.13 6.68
C ARG A 96 15.88 15.88 8.19
N LYS A 97 15.90 16.92 9.02
CA LYS A 97 16.08 16.81 10.48
C LYS A 97 14.89 16.10 11.16
N PHE A 98 13.72 16.15 10.55
CA PHE A 98 12.47 15.67 11.14
C PHE A 98 11.96 14.36 10.54
N LEU A 99 12.77 13.67 9.73
CA LEU A 99 12.38 12.38 9.14
C LEU A 99 12.06 11.37 10.24
N GLY A 100 11.00 10.59 10.02
CA GLY A 100 10.44 9.63 10.99
C GLY A 100 9.65 10.26 12.15
N GLN A 101 9.58 11.60 12.24
CA GLN A 101 8.88 12.28 13.33
C GLN A 101 7.41 12.53 12.97
N LYS A 102 6.55 11.56 13.32
CA LYS A 102 5.10 11.58 13.07
C LYS A 102 4.38 12.91 13.39
N PRO A 103 4.69 13.63 14.48
CA PRO A 103 4.07 14.93 14.76
C PRO A 103 4.26 15.99 13.66
N TYR A 104 5.28 15.91 12.81
CA TYR A 104 5.54 16.88 11.73
C TYR A 104 4.67 16.66 10.49
N THR A 105 3.69 15.75 10.53
CA THR A 105 2.88 15.37 9.35
C THR A 105 2.19 16.57 8.67
N ALA A 106 1.62 17.51 9.42
CA ALA A 106 1.02 18.70 8.80
C ALA A 106 2.08 19.70 8.34
N ALA A 107 3.16 19.87 9.10
CA ALA A 107 4.26 20.78 8.73
C ALA A 107 4.96 20.35 7.43
N TYR A 108 5.13 19.05 7.20
CA TYR A 108 5.62 18.55 5.93
C TYR A 108 4.64 18.80 4.77
N ALA A 109 3.34 18.60 4.97
CA ALA A 109 2.34 18.86 3.94
C ALA A 109 2.38 20.34 3.51
N ILE A 110 2.32 21.26 4.49
CA ILE A 110 2.43 22.71 4.26
C ILE A 110 3.74 23.07 3.54
N PHE A 111 4.85 22.45 3.92
CA PHE A 111 6.14 22.67 3.26
C PHE A 111 6.08 22.25 1.79
N PHE A 112 5.56 21.06 1.49
CA PHE A 112 5.47 20.58 0.11
C PHE A 112 4.45 21.36 -0.72
N ASP A 113 3.31 21.78 -0.15
CA ASP A 113 2.38 22.70 -0.83
C ASP A 113 3.08 24.01 -1.22
N GLY A 114 3.91 24.53 -0.30
CA GLY A 114 4.75 25.71 -0.56
C GLY A 114 5.79 25.47 -1.65
N GLU A 115 6.39 24.29 -1.74
CA GLU A 115 7.30 23.94 -2.83
C GLU A 115 6.54 23.80 -4.17
N VAL A 116 5.38 23.14 -4.20
CA VAL A 116 4.54 23.04 -5.41
C VAL A 116 4.18 24.45 -5.93
N ALA A 117 3.78 25.35 -5.04
CA ALA A 117 3.48 26.74 -5.41
C ALA A 117 4.70 27.47 -6.02
N LYS A 118 5.91 27.26 -5.48
CA LYS A 118 7.16 27.84 -6.03
C LYS A 118 7.52 27.27 -7.39
N TYR A 119 7.14 26.03 -7.66
CA TYR A 119 7.31 25.36 -8.94
C TYR A 119 6.14 25.63 -9.92
N GLY A 120 5.25 26.58 -9.59
CA GLY A 120 4.16 27.00 -10.47
C GLY A 120 3.07 25.93 -10.64
N GLY A 121 2.90 25.05 -9.65
CA GLY A 121 1.94 23.94 -9.69
C GLY A 121 2.53 22.62 -10.21
N ASP A 122 3.81 22.58 -10.58
CA ASP A 122 4.47 21.35 -11.04
C ASP A 122 4.85 20.45 -9.85
N TRP A 123 3.85 19.72 -9.36
CA TRP A 123 4.01 18.81 -8.23
C TRP A 123 4.85 17.58 -8.58
N GLU A 124 4.84 17.12 -9.83
CA GLU A 124 5.67 16.00 -10.28
C GLU A 124 7.16 16.34 -10.16
N LYS A 125 7.54 17.57 -10.49
CA LYS A 125 8.91 18.07 -10.32
C LYS A 125 9.33 18.12 -8.85
N VAL A 126 8.42 18.49 -7.94
CA VAL A 126 8.66 18.45 -6.48
C VAL A 126 8.87 17.02 -6.00
N VAL A 127 8.03 16.07 -6.45
CA VAL A 127 8.22 14.64 -6.17
C VAL A 127 9.61 14.20 -6.62
N GLU A 128 10.00 14.49 -7.86
CA GLU A 128 11.31 14.13 -8.40
C GLU A 128 12.47 14.73 -7.58
N ASP A 129 12.38 16.02 -7.22
CA ASP A 129 13.44 16.76 -6.53
C ASP A 129 13.63 16.36 -5.07
N TYR A 130 12.61 15.82 -4.41
CA TYR A 130 12.67 15.48 -2.97
C TYR A 130 12.77 13.98 -2.69
N VAL A 131 12.04 13.16 -3.43
CA VAL A 131 11.94 11.71 -3.17
C VAL A 131 13.29 11.00 -3.34
N TRP A 132 14.07 11.42 -4.33
CA TRP A 132 15.37 10.84 -4.69
C TRP A 132 16.57 11.65 -4.16
N ALA A 133 16.34 12.69 -3.37
CA ALA A 133 17.42 13.60 -2.98
C ALA A 133 18.29 13.09 -1.83
N GLY A 134 19.60 13.33 -1.98
CA GLY A 134 20.60 13.06 -0.96
C GLY A 134 21.12 11.62 -0.95
N PRO A 135 22.08 11.31 -0.05
CA PRO A 135 22.70 9.99 0.03
C PRO A 135 21.79 8.90 0.61
N GLU A 136 20.76 9.29 1.38
CA GLU A 136 19.76 8.43 1.98
C GLU A 136 18.38 8.93 1.51
N PRO A 137 18.02 8.69 0.24
CA PRO A 137 16.80 9.25 -0.34
C PRO A 137 15.58 8.77 0.45
N ILE A 138 14.60 9.64 0.65
CA ILE A 138 13.42 9.29 1.47
C ILE A 138 12.65 8.11 0.88
N ILE A 139 12.73 7.89 -0.43
CA ILE A 139 12.09 6.74 -1.07
C ILE A 139 12.58 5.40 -0.53
N ASN A 140 13.82 5.30 -0.06
CA ASN A 140 14.34 4.06 0.52
C ASN A 140 13.68 3.74 1.87
N GLY A 141 12.95 4.69 2.47
CA GLY A 141 12.06 4.47 3.61
C GLY A 141 10.56 4.49 3.29
N PHE A 142 10.14 4.68 2.03
CA PHE A 142 8.71 4.75 1.65
C PHE A 142 7.90 3.46 1.92
N SER A 143 8.55 2.32 2.19
CA SER A 143 7.84 1.11 2.62
C SER A 143 7.37 1.14 4.08
N GLY A 144 7.72 2.18 4.83
CA GLY A 144 7.16 2.41 6.15
C GLY A 144 5.66 2.60 6.12
N GLY A 145 5.05 2.46 7.30
CA GLY A 145 3.60 2.52 7.42
C GLY A 145 2.87 1.45 6.60
N LEU A 146 3.49 0.33 6.19
CA LEU A 146 2.92 -0.68 5.26
C LEU A 146 2.90 -0.24 3.79
N GLY A 147 3.84 0.61 3.37
CA GLY A 147 3.94 1.08 1.98
C GLY A 147 2.95 2.16 1.62
N HIS A 148 2.24 2.76 2.59
CA HIS A 148 1.27 3.82 2.34
C HIS A 148 1.86 5.04 1.62
N PRO A 149 3.12 5.48 1.83
CA PRO A 149 3.70 6.54 0.99
C PRO A 149 3.66 6.22 -0.51
N PHE A 150 3.98 4.98 -0.92
CA PHE A 150 3.85 4.56 -2.32
C PHE A 150 2.40 4.48 -2.77
N ILE A 151 1.52 3.91 -1.94
CA ILE A 151 0.09 3.81 -2.26
C ILE A 151 -0.47 5.22 -2.48
N HIS A 152 -0.27 6.13 -1.55
CA HIS A 152 -0.77 7.51 -1.61
C HIS A 152 -0.22 8.26 -2.82
N LEU A 153 1.08 8.11 -3.11
CA LEU A 153 1.69 8.71 -4.30
C LEU A 153 1.10 8.15 -5.60
N ALA A 154 0.78 6.86 -5.66
CA ALA A 154 0.12 6.28 -6.83
C ALA A 154 -1.27 6.90 -7.08
N TYR A 155 -2.04 7.21 -6.03
CA TYR A 155 -3.31 7.93 -6.17
C TYR A 155 -3.09 9.37 -6.67
N ALA A 156 -2.05 10.06 -6.21
CA ALA A 156 -1.72 11.38 -6.72
C ALA A 156 -1.48 11.39 -8.24
N TYR A 157 -0.68 10.45 -8.75
CA TYR A 157 -0.44 10.29 -10.18
C TYR A 157 -1.69 9.85 -10.96
N GLU A 158 -2.51 8.99 -10.35
CA GLU A 158 -3.69 8.48 -11.03
C GLU A 158 -4.80 9.52 -11.14
N PHE A 159 -4.93 10.44 -10.19
CA PHE A 159 -5.93 11.50 -10.20
C PHE A 159 -5.39 12.87 -10.63
N ASP A 160 -4.09 12.97 -10.92
CA ASP A 160 -3.39 14.22 -11.22
C ASP A 160 -3.71 15.31 -10.17
N ASP A 161 -3.51 14.96 -8.90
CA ASP A 161 -3.89 15.81 -7.76
C ASP A 161 -2.69 16.19 -6.89
N GLU A 162 -2.35 17.49 -6.92
CA GLU A 162 -1.21 18.06 -6.20
C GLU A 162 -1.33 17.91 -4.68
N LYS A 163 -2.54 17.93 -4.11
CA LYS A 163 -2.73 17.84 -2.65
C LYS A 163 -2.48 16.43 -2.18
N VAL A 164 -2.98 15.44 -2.93
CA VAL A 164 -2.66 14.03 -2.66
C VAL A 164 -1.16 13.79 -2.83
N ALA A 165 -0.48 14.48 -3.76
CA ALA A 165 0.98 14.37 -3.91
C ALA A 165 1.75 14.91 -2.69
N THR A 166 1.38 16.08 -2.16
CA THR A 166 2.05 16.67 -0.99
C THR A 166 1.76 15.89 0.29
N GLU A 167 0.56 15.32 0.41
CA GLU A 167 0.22 14.35 1.45
C GLU A 167 1.12 13.10 1.38
N ALA A 168 1.34 12.56 0.18
CA ALA A 168 2.21 11.39 -0.02
C ALA A 168 3.68 11.68 0.35
N LEU A 169 4.19 12.86 0.00
CA LEU A 169 5.53 13.30 0.37
C LEU A 169 5.68 13.49 1.88
N SER A 170 4.67 14.08 2.51
CA SER A 170 4.60 14.19 3.97
C SER A 170 4.61 12.82 4.65
N MET A 171 3.78 11.90 4.17
CA MET A 171 3.76 10.52 4.67
C MET A 171 5.11 9.83 4.46
N GLY A 172 5.76 10.03 3.32
CA GLY A 172 7.09 9.50 3.04
C GLY A 172 8.17 10.03 3.99
N CYS A 173 8.02 11.26 4.50
CA CYS A 173 8.92 11.81 5.50
C CYS A 173 8.63 11.30 6.92
N THR A 174 7.36 11.14 7.29
CA THR A 174 6.95 10.75 8.65
C THR A 174 6.93 9.24 8.90
N GLU A 175 6.71 8.43 7.85
CA GLU A 175 6.85 6.98 7.83
C GLU A 175 8.23 6.54 7.31
N TYR A 176 9.25 7.40 7.39
CA TYR A 176 10.60 7.06 6.91
C TYR A 176 11.16 5.85 7.67
N ASP A 177 11.09 4.67 7.04
CA ASP A 177 11.30 3.38 7.69
C ASP A 177 12.78 3.07 7.92
N PRO A 178 13.21 2.71 9.15
CA PRO A 178 14.61 2.43 9.47
C PRO A 178 15.25 1.30 8.64
N THR A 179 14.48 0.43 7.99
CA THR A 179 15.04 -0.58 7.07
C THR A 179 15.62 0.04 5.79
N HIS A 180 15.43 1.34 5.56
CA HIS A 180 16.11 2.11 4.50
C HIS A 180 17.62 1.89 4.51
N GLU A 181 18.23 1.70 5.68
CA GLU A 181 19.66 1.44 5.83
C GLU A 181 20.13 0.19 5.06
N ILE A 182 19.26 -0.82 4.88
CA ILE A 182 19.58 -2.04 4.11
C ILE A 182 19.70 -1.72 2.61
N LEU A 183 19.00 -0.69 2.13
CA LEU A 183 19.06 -0.23 0.74
C LEU A 183 20.20 0.77 0.54
N ASP A 184 20.33 1.73 1.46
CA ASP A 184 21.37 2.78 1.40
C ASP A 184 22.77 2.19 1.58
N ASN A 185 22.92 1.22 2.49
CA ASN A 185 24.18 0.58 2.84
C ASN A 185 24.01 -0.95 2.89
N PRO A 186 23.89 -1.62 1.72
CA PRO A 186 23.60 -3.05 1.66
C PRO A 186 24.66 -3.87 2.39
N PRO A 187 24.26 -4.75 3.34
CA PRO A 187 25.21 -5.66 3.97
C PRO A 187 25.83 -6.63 2.95
N PRO A 188 26.96 -7.28 3.28
CA PRO A 188 27.55 -8.29 2.41
C PRO A 188 26.56 -9.39 2.03
N ASP A 189 26.61 -9.80 0.78
CA ASP A 189 25.78 -10.89 0.26
C ASP A 189 26.26 -12.24 0.80
N THR A 190 25.47 -12.83 1.70
CA THR A 190 25.70 -14.17 2.26
C THR A 190 24.75 -15.21 1.69
N SER A 191 23.99 -14.87 0.64
CA SER A 191 22.97 -15.76 0.10
C SER A 191 23.55 -17.04 -0.49
N THR A 192 22.91 -18.16 -0.17
CA THR A 192 23.33 -19.51 -0.61
C THR A 192 22.69 -19.93 -1.94
N TYR A 193 21.77 -19.11 -2.46
CA TYR A 193 21.06 -19.33 -3.71
C TYR A 193 20.74 -17.99 -4.38
N LYS A 194 20.42 -18.04 -5.67
CA LYS A 194 19.94 -16.90 -6.46
C LYS A 194 18.72 -17.29 -7.26
N THR A 195 17.70 -16.43 -7.27
CA THR A 195 16.49 -16.63 -8.07
C THR A 195 15.85 -15.31 -8.45
N LYS A 196 15.17 -15.28 -9.60
CA LYS A 196 14.38 -14.13 -10.05
C LYS A 196 12.93 -14.19 -9.55
N SER A 197 12.51 -15.33 -9.01
CA SER A 197 11.14 -15.57 -8.56
C SER A 197 10.96 -15.22 -7.09
N ILE A 198 10.13 -14.20 -6.80
CA ILE A 198 9.78 -13.86 -5.41
C ILE A 198 9.04 -15.02 -4.73
N LYS A 199 8.20 -15.76 -5.47
CA LYS A 199 7.48 -16.93 -4.94
C LYS A 199 8.45 -18.04 -4.51
N GLU A 200 9.54 -18.25 -5.27
CA GLU A 200 10.58 -19.20 -4.85
C GLU A 200 11.26 -18.72 -3.57
N VAL A 201 11.56 -17.43 -3.43
CA VAL A 201 12.15 -16.88 -2.20
C VAL A 201 11.25 -17.11 -1.00
N LEU A 202 9.95 -16.82 -1.11
CA LEU A 202 8.99 -17.09 -0.03
C LEU A 202 8.89 -18.60 0.27
N GLY A 203 8.95 -19.46 -0.74
CA GLY A 203 8.99 -20.92 -0.56
C GLY A 203 10.24 -21.38 0.20
N ARG A 204 11.40 -20.76 -0.05
CA ARG A 204 12.66 -21.02 0.68
C ARG A 204 12.56 -20.53 2.12
N ILE A 205 11.99 -19.35 2.36
CA ILE A 205 11.72 -18.81 3.70
C ILE A 205 10.78 -19.74 4.49
N ARG A 206 9.71 -20.25 3.85
CA ARG A 206 8.78 -21.21 4.46
C ARG A 206 9.46 -22.51 4.87
N ALA A 207 10.41 -22.98 4.06
CA ALA A 207 11.17 -24.21 4.35
C ALA A 207 12.36 -23.99 5.32
N ASP A 208 12.72 -22.74 5.62
CA ASP A 208 13.85 -22.42 6.49
C ASP A 208 13.50 -22.60 7.96
N LYS A 209 14.10 -23.64 8.55
CA LYS A 209 13.88 -24.03 9.95
C LYS A 209 14.42 -23.02 10.97
N ARG A 210 15.27 -22.06 10.55
CA ARG A 210 15.76 -21.00 11.44
C ARG A 210 14.63 -20.10 11.95
N PHE A 211 13.54 -19.97 11.20
CA PHE A 211 12.36 -19.22 11.62
C PHE A 211 11.33 -20.08 12.39
N ASP A 212 11.60 -21.36 12.67
CA ASP A 212 10.64 -22.20 13.39
C ASP A 212 10.53 -21.79 14.87
N GLY A 213 9.30 -21.62 15.35
CA GLY A 213 9.01 -21.32 16.76
C GLY A 213 9.54 -19.97 17.25
N TYR A 214 9.81 -19.01 16.37
CA TYR A 214 10.34 -17.70 16.79
C TYR A 214 9.29 -16.84 17.52
N VAL A 215 8.00 -17.02 17.20
CA VAL A 215 6.81 -16.42 17.84
C VAL A 215 5.60 -17.35 17.69
N ASP A 216 4.61 -17.20 18.58
CA ASP A 216 3.46 -18.13 18.71
C ASP A 216 2.22 -17.71 17.90
N SER A 217 2.12 -16.45 17.48
CA SER A 217 0.96 -15.93 16.74
C SER A 217 1.40 -14.96 15.64
N PRO A 218 0.67 -14.88 14.51
CA PRO A 218 0.93 -13.89 13.46
C PRO A 218 0.77 -12.46 13.99
N GLY A 219 1.36 -11.46 13.32
CA GLY A 219 1.08 -10.04 13.62
C GLY A 219 2.25 -9.09 13.47
N PHE A 220 1.94 -7.79 13.40
CA PHE A 220 2.92 -6.70 13.20
C PHE A 220 4.03 -6.68 14.25
N VAL A 221 3.69 -6.95 15.50
CA VAL A 221 4.66 -6.91 16.62
C VAL A 221 5.82 -7.88 16.45
N ASN A 222 5.65 -8.92 15.62
CA ASN A 222 6.70 -9.88 15.31
C ASN A 222 7.88 -9.26 14.56
N LEU A 223 7.67 -8.13 13.86
CA LEU A 223 8.73 -7.43 13.14
C LEU A 223 9.87 -6.97 14.07
N PHE A 224 9.55 -6.59 15.31
CA PHE A 224 10.58 -6.20 16.30
C PHE A 224 11.49 -7.39 16.64
N THR A 225 10.91 -8.56 16.86
CA THR A 225 11.67 -9.80 17.12
C THR A 225 12.44 -10.23 15.87
N LEU A 226 11.82 -10.14 14.68
CA LEU A 226 12.41 -10.51 13.41
C LEU A 226 13.68 -9.69 13.13
N LEU A 227 13.58 -8.36 13.20
CA LEU A 227 14.70 -7.44 12.96
C LEU A 227 15.73 -7.46 14.10
N GLY A 228 15.32 -7.79 15.33
CA GLY A 228 16.23 -7.89 16.47
C GLY A 228 17.06 -9.19 16.50
N ARG A 229 16.51 -10.31 16.00
CA ARG A 229 17.13 -11.64 16.16
C ARG A 229 17.48 -12.36 14.87
N PHE A 230 16.75 -12.11 13.78
CA PHE A 230 16.85 -12.86 12.52
C PHE A 230 17.14 -11.95 11.31
N ARG A 231 17.66 -10.75 11.56
CA ARG A 231 17.97 -9.77 10.51
C ARG A 231 18.93 -10.34 9.46
N SER A 232 19.93 -11.11 9.88
CA SER A 232 20.88 -11.77 8.97
C SER A 232 20.20 -12.73 8.01
N GLU A 233 19.26 -13.53 8.50
CA GLU A 233 18.53 -14.54 7.75
C GLU A 233 17.55 -13.88 6.76
N VAL A 234 16.85 -12.82 7.19
CA VAL A 234 16.03 -12.01 6.28
C VAL A 234 16.88 -11.43 5.16
N ILE A 235 18.04 -10.86 5.49
CA ILE A 235 18.95 -10.24 4.51
C ILE A 235 19.57 -11.28 3.58
N GLU A 236 19.84 -12.49 4.05
CA GLU A 236 20.27 -13.62 3.23
C GLU A 236 19.25 -13.92 2.12
N HIS A 237 17.97 -14.07 2.49
CA HIS A 237 16.89 -14.32 1.53
C HIS A 237 16.61 -13.11 0.63
N TRP A 238 16.73 -11.90 1.17
CA TRP A 238 16.61 -10.67 0.39
C TRP A 238 17.69 -10.60 -0.68
N HIS A 239 18.97 -10.84 -0.35
CA HIS A 239 20.04 -10.91 -1.34
C HIS A 239 19.87 -12.04 -2.35
N ALA A 240 19.25 -13.15 -1.96
CA ALA A 240 18.98 -14.27 -2.87
C ALA A 240 18.04 -13.90 -4.02
N TRP A 241 17.16 -12.91 -3.82
CA TRP A 241 16.28 -12.43 -4.86
C TRP A 241 17.01 -11.51 -5.85
N VAL A 242 16.94 -11.79 -7.14
CA VAL A 242 17.58 -11.01 -8.19
C VAL A 242 16.52 -10.24 -8.98
N VAL A 243 16.66 -8.92 -9.03
CA VAL A 243 15.77 -8.04 -9.82
C VAL A 243 16.54 -7.58 -11.06
N GLU A 244 16.13 -8.07 -12.23
CA GLU A 244 16.72 -7.74 -13.53
C GLU A 244 15.70 -7.19 -14.53
N ASP A 245 14.43 -7.59 -14.42
CA ASP A 245 13.32 -7.09 -15.23
C ASP A 245 12.18 -6.65 -14.30
N PRO A 246 12.29 -5.45 -13.69
CA PRO A 246 11.31 -4.94 -12.74
C PRO A 246 9.87 -4.98 -13.25
N ASP A 247 9.65 -4.68 -14.53
CA ASP A 247 8.33 -4.57 -15.13
C ASP A 247 7.65 -5.95 -15.23
N SER A 248 8.38 -6.97 -15.69
CA SER A 248 7.88 -8.35 -15.71
C SER A 248 7.78 -8.94 -14.30
N GLN A 249 8.79 -8.73 -13.46
CA GLN A 249 8.84 -9.29 -12.10
C GLN A 249 7.79 -8.67 -11.17
N LEU A 250 7.35 -7.42 -11.40
CA LEU A 250 6.20 -6.86 -10.68
C LEU A 250 4.93 -7.65 -10.97
N GLY A 251 4.75 -8.14 -12.20
CA GLY A 251 3.64 -9.03 -12.54
C GLY A 251 3.65 -10.30 -11.71
N ASP A 252 4.80 -10.96 -11.60
CA ASP A 252 4.94 -12.16 -10.75
C ASP A 252 4.67 -11.85 -9.27
N CYS A 253 5.11 -10.67 -8.80
CA CYS A 253 4.85 -10.20 -7.44
C CYS A 253 3.35 -9.97 -7.19
N ALA A 254 2.66 -9.31 -8.12
CA ALA A 254 1.25 -8.97 -7.95
C ALA A 254 0.35 -10.22 -8.01
N LYS A 255 0.65 -11.16 -8.91
CA LYS A 255 -0.04 -12.47 -8.99
C LYS A 255 0.18 -13.29 -7.71
N MET A 256 1.42 -13.34 -7.23
CA MET A 256 1.75 -13.98 -5.95
C MET A 256 0.99 -13.32 -4.79
N ALA A 257 0.96 -11.99 -4.72
CA ALA A 257 0.28 -11.24 -3.67
C ALA A 257 -1.22 -11.52 -3.63
N ALA A 258 -1.89 -11.58 -4.80
CA ALA A 258 -3.30 -11.90 -4.88
C ALA A 258 -3.61 -13.33 -4.38
N GLY A 259 -2.81 -14.32 -4.78
CA GLY A 259 -2.95 -15.70 -4.30
C GLY A 259 -2.67 -15.82 -2.80
N LEU A 260 -1.60 -15.19 -2.32
CA LEU A 260 -1.23 -15.16 -0.90
C LEU A 260 -2.33 -14.53 -0.04
N PHE A 261 -2.94 -13.44 -0.51
CA PHE A 261 -4.04 -12.78 0.18
C PHE A 261 -5.24 -13.72 0.38
N MET A 262 -5.61 -14.44 -0.68
CA MET A 262 -6.73 -15.39 -0.60
C MET A 262 -6.40 -16.61 0.27
N GLU A 263 -5.15 -17.08 0.26
CA GLU A 263 -4.69 -18.17 1.12
C GLU A 263 -4.76 -17.83 2.62
N THR A 264 -4.58 -16.56 2.98
CA THR A 264 -4.66 -16.10 4.37
C THR A 264 -6.08 -15.88 4.89
N ARG A 265 -7.11 -16.18 4.09
CA ARG A 265 -8.49 -16.09 4.53
C ARG A 265 -8.78 -17.08 5.66
N ASN A 266 -9.35 -16.58 6.76
CA ASN A 266 -9.99 -17.44 7.75
C ASN A 266 -11.39 -17.85 7.24
N ASN A 267 -11.54 -19.10 6.80
CA ASN A 267 -12.80 -19.61 6.27
C ASN A 267 -13.91 -19.73 7.32
N GLU A 268 -13.58 -19.86 8.60
CA GLU A 268 -14.57 -19.97 9.68
C GLU A 268 -15.18 -18.61 10.03
N GLU A 269 -14.35 -17.56 10.07
CA GLU A 269 -14.76 -16.22 10.52
C GLU A 269 -15.04 -15.25 9.36
N GLY A 270 -14.62 -15.57 8.14
CA GLY A 270 -14.71 -14.68 6.97
C GLY A 270 -13.70 -13.52 7.01
N MET A 271 -12.66 -13.63 7.83
CA MET A 271 -11.66 -12.57 8.02
C MET A 271 -10.50 -12.72 7.02
N PHE A 272 -9.98 -11.59 6.56
CA PHE A 272 -8.84 -11.52 5.64
C PHE A 272 -7.65 -10.83 6.28
N ASP A 273 -6.43 -11.27 5.97
CA ASP A 273 -5.23 -10.73 6.60
C ASP A 273 -4.94 -9.29 6.15
N PHE A 274 -4.95 -8.38 7.11
CA PHE A 274 -4.72 -6.95 6.88
C PHE A 274 -3.34 -6.68 6.30
N PHE A 275 -2.29 -7.32 6.79
CA PHE A 275 -0.91 -7.02 6.38
C PHE A 275 -0.61 -7.60 5.01
N VAL A 276 -1.13 -8.80 4.72
CA VAL A 276 -0.98 -9.41 3.39
C VAL A 276 -1.75 -8.63 2.32
N ALA A 277 -2.90 -8.04 2.66
CA ALA A 277 -3.60 -7.13 1.74
C ALA A 277 -2.71 -5.96 1.26
N HIS A 278 -1.78 -5.51 2.11
CA HIS A 278 -0.84 -4.45 1.76
C HIS A 278 0.28 -4.91 0.82
N ILE A 279 0.59 -6.21 0.74
CA ILE A 279 1.47 -6.73 -0.31
C ILE A 279 0.81 -6.51 -1.69
N LEU A 280 -0.49 -6.81 -1.81
CA LEU A 280 -1.24 -6.61 -3.05
C LEU A 280 -1.43 -5.14 -3.40
N THR A 281 -1.85 -4.31 -2.44
CA THR A 281 -2.09 -2.88 -2.72
C THR A 281 -0.80 -2.11 -2.98
N PHE A 282 0.32 -2.51 -2.38
CA PHE A 282 1.63 -1.95 -2.71
C PHE A 282 2.08 -2.39 -4.12
N ALA A 283 1.89 -3.65 -4.52
CA ALA A 283 2.16 -4.07 -5.91
C ALA A 283 1.32 -3.28 -6.93
N HIS A 284 0.05 -3.01 -6.62
CA HIS A 284 -0.81 -2.14 -7.42
C HIS A 284 -0.26 -0.70 -7.47
N ALA A 285 0.19 -0.12 -6.35
CA ALA A 285 0.81 1.20 -6.36
C ALA A 285 2.04 1.25 -7.30
N LEU A 286 2.89 0.23 -7.25
CA LEU A 286 4.06 0.13 -8.12
C LEU A 286 3.68 -0.01 -9.60
N ARG A 287 2.54 -0.61 -9.92
CA ARG A 287 2.04 -0.66 -11.31
C ARG A 287 1.85 0.74 -11.89
N ILE A 288 1.42 1.69 -11.07
CA ILE A 288 1.24 3.10 -11.47
C ILE A 288 2.59 3.81 -11.54
N LEU A 289 3.47 3.57 -10.56
CA LEU A 289 4.68 4.36 -10.35
C LEU A 289 5.89 3.90 -11.17
N LEU A 290 6.12 2.59 -11.35
CA LEU A 290 7.31 2.10 -12.06
C LEU A 290 7.47 2.74 -13.46
N PRO A 291 6.43 2.89 -14.30
CA PRO A 291 6.53 3.53 -15.62
C PRO A 291 7.11 4.97 -15.62
N LEU A 292 7.16 5.63 -14.46
CA LEU A 292 7.66 6.99 -14.29
C LEU A 292 9.17 7.06 -14.04
N TRP A 293 9.78 5.93 -13.68
CA TRP A 293 11.16 5.89 -13.20
C TRP A 293 12.13 5.20 -14.17
N SER A 294 13.40 5.56 -14.04
CA SER A 294 14.50 4.87 -14.71
C SER A 294 14.63 3.41 -14.25
N HIS A 295 15.35 2.60 -15.03
CA HIS A 295 15.55 1.19 -14.68
C HIS A 295 16.19 0.99 -13.30
N GLU A 296 17.21 1.78 -12.95
CA GLU A 296 17.90 1.70 -11.66
C GLU A 296 16.98 2.02 -10.48
N GLN A 297 16.17 3.07 -10.63
CA GLN A 297 15.14 3.44 -9.65
C GLN A 297 14.09 2.33 -9.48
N LYS A 298 13.63 1.73 -10.59
CA LYS A 298 12.71 0.59 -10.55
C LYS A 298 13.32 -0.60 -9.80
N VAL A 299 14.59 -0.91 -10.05
CA VAL A 299 15.31 -1.99 -9.34
C VAL A 299 15.35 -1.69 -7.85
N SER A 300 15.74 -0.48 -7.44
CA SER A 300 15.79 -0.09 -6.01
C SER A 300 14.45 -0.28 -5.31
N VAL A 301 13.37 0.24 -5.90
CA VAL A 301 12.02 0.14 -5.32
C VAL A 301 11.50 -1.30 -5.32
N MET A 302 11.78 -2.09 -6.36
CA MET A 302 11.44 -3.52 -6.36
C MET A 302 12.18 -4.24 -5.23
N ARG A 303 13.48 -3.99 -5.02
CA ARG A 303 14.25 -4.56 -3.91
C ARG A 303 13.63 -4.21 -2.55
N GLN A 304 13.15 -2.99 -2.39
CA GLN A 304 12.44 -2.55 -1.19
C GLN A 304 11.09 -3.28 -1.01
N TYR A 305 10.28 -3.40 -2.07
CA TYR A 305 9.05 -4.19 -2.06
C TYR A 305 9.30 -5.65 -1.67
N GLY A 306 10.37 -6.26 -2.18
CA GLY A 306 10.76 -7.62 -1.80
C GLY A 306 11.11 -7.74 -0.32
N LEU A 307 11.87 -6.79 0.24
CA LEU A 307 12.19 -6.75 1.66
C LEU A 307 10.92 -6.66 2.51
N TYR A 308 10.03 -5.72 2.17
CA TYR A 308 8.72 -5.57 2.82
C TYR A 308 7.90 -6.87 2.78
N THR A 309 7.78 -7.48 1.59
CA THR A 309 7.02 -8.72 1.38
C THR A 309 7.56 -9.86 2.23
N MET A 310 8.89 -10.04 2.29
CA MET A 310 9.52 -11.09 3.09
C MET A 310 9.28 -10.86 4.59
N MET A 311 9.42 -9.62 5.06
CA MET A 311 9.18 -9.29 6.46
C MET A 311 7.73 -9.54 6.88
N VAL A 312 6.76 -9.09 6.09
CA VAL A 312 5.34 -9.34 6.34
C VAL A 312 5.04 -10.84 6.30
N TYR A 313 5.56 -11.55 5.30
CA TYR A 313 5.34 -13.00 5.18
C TYR A 313 5.85 -13.76 6.41
N ILE A 314 7.04 -13.42 6.93
CA ILE A 314 7.57 -14.06 8.15
C ILE A 314 6.78 -13.62 9.40
N ALA A 315 6.40 -12.35 9.50
CA ALA A 315 5.58 -11.83 10.59
C ALA A 315 4.20 -12.50 10.67
N GLN A 316 3.65 -12.91 9.53
CA GLN A 316 2.40 -13.66 9.40
C GLN A 316 2.58 -15.18 9.49
N LEU A 317 3.71 -15.65 10.03
CA LEU A 317 4.04 -17.07 10.21
C LEU A 317 4.09 -17.89 8.90
N ARG A 318 4.49 -17.24 7.81
CA ARG A 318 4.83 -17.87 6.52
C ARG A 318 3.67 -18.72 5.97
N PRO A 319 2.46 -18.16 5.71
CA PRO A 319 1.30 -18.92 5.24
C PRO A 319 1.56 -19.69 3.94
N GLY A 320 0.59 -20.51 3.50
CA GLY A 320 0.68 -21.21 2.22
C GLY A 320 0.95 -20.25 1.05
N LEU A 321 1.46 -20.77 -0.06
CA LEU A 321 1.73 -20.00 -1.29
C LEU A 321 0.94 -20.51 -2.50
N ASP A 322 0.19 -21.59 -2.31
CA ASP A 322 -0.57 -22.29 -3.33
C ASP A 322 -2.03 -22.27 -2.88
N TRP A 323 -2.70 -21.16 -3.18
CA TRP A 323 -4.12 -21.03 -2.93
C TRP A 323 -4.89 -21.97 -3.87
N ASP A 324 -5.73 -22.81 -3.27
CA ASP A 324 -6.54 -23.78 -4.00
C ASP A 324 -7.85 -23.15 -4.50
N GLU A 325 -7.98 -23.05 -5.83
CA GLU A 325 -9.20 -22.59 -6.50
C GLU A 325 -10.37 -23.56 -6.35
N GLU A 326 -10.16 -24.81 -5.90
CA GLU A 326 -11.22 -25.83 -5.80
C GLU A 326 -12.39 -25.39 -4.91
N GLY A 327 -12.21 -24.38 -4.04
CA GLY A 327 -13.26 -23.75 -3.24
C GLY A 327 -13.99 -22.55 -3.89
N LEU A 328 -13.46 -21.97 -4.96
CA LEU A 328 -14.02 -20.80 -5.65
C LEU A 328 -15.16 -21.16 -6.60
N SER A 329 -15.09 -22.35 -7.20
CA SER A 329 -16.02 -22.76 -8.24
C SER A 329 -17.18 -23.57 -7.65
N LYS A 330 -18.22 -22.89 -7.17
CA LYS A 330 -19.54 -23.52 -7.12
C LYS A 330 -20.13 -23.58 -8.53
N GLY A 331 -19.48 -24.29 -9.45
CA GLY A 331 -20.04 -24.68 -10.76
C GLY A 331 -20.72 -23.60 -11.61
N GLY A 332 -20.40 -22.32 -11.40
CA GLY A 332 -21.04 -21.16 -12.05
C GLY A 332 -20.11 -20.45 -13.04
N GLU A 333 -20.71 -19.61 -13.89
CA GLU A 333 -19.97 -18.70 -14.77
C GLU A 333 -19.11 -17.72 -13.95
N THR A 334 -17.94 -17.35 -14.48
CA THR A 334 -17.09 -16.34 -13.83
C THR A 334 -17.82 -15.00 -13.82
N PRO A 335 -18.03 -14.35 -12.64
CA PRO A 335 -18.77 -13.11 -12.56
C PRO A 335 -18.04 -11.99 -13.30
N ALA A 336 -18.80 -11.12 -13.97
CA ALA A 336 -18.24 -9.94 -14.61
C ALA A 336 -17.77 -8.91 -13.58
N TRP A 337 -16.72 -8.15 -13.90
CA TRP A 337 -16.20 -7.09 -13.03
C TRP A 337 -17.26 -6.06 -12.64
N ASP A 338 -18.15 -5.68 -13.55
CA ASP A 338 -19.24 -4.75 -13.26
C ASP A 338 -20.19 -5.28 -12.17
N THR A 339 -20.44 -6.60 -12.16
CA THR A 339 -21.23 -7.24 -11.09
C THR A 339 -20.48 -7.17 -9.76
N ILE A 340 -19.18 -7.47 -9.75
CA ILE A 340 -18.34 -7.43 -8.55
C ILE A 340 -18.28 -6.02 -7.97
N PHE A 341 -18.11 -4.99 -8.81
CA PHE A 341 -18.07 -3.60 -8.37
C PHE A 341 -19.41 -3.13 -7.83
N ASN A 342 -20.50 -3.47 -8.51
CA ASN A 342 -21.85 -3.20 -8.02
C ASN A 342 -22.08 -3.86 -6.65
N ASN A 343 -21.68 -5.11 -6.47
CA ASN A 343 -21.80 -5.80 -5.18
C ASN A 343 -20.94 -5.13 -4.10
N SER A 344 -19.70 -4.76 -4.43
CA SER A 344 -18.78 -4.06 -3.53
C SER A 344 -19.37 -2.74 -3.03
N LEU A 345 -19.87 -1.90 -3.94
CA LEU A 345 -20.40 -0.56 -3.66
C LEU A 345 -21.77 -0.57 -2.97
N ASN A 346 -22.51 -1.68 -3.05
CA ASN A 346 -23.79 -1.87 -2.36
C ASN A 346 -23.68 -2.76 -1.12
N SER A 347 -22.47 -3.18 -0.75
CA SER A 347 -22.22 -3.99 0.45
C SER A 347 -22.25 -3.14 1.72
N LYS A 348 -22.43 -3.79 2.88
CA LYS A 348 -22.28 -3.13 4.19
C LYS A 348 -20.84 -2.63 4.45
N TRP A 349 -19.87 -3.07 3.65
CA TRP A 349 -18.45 -2.74 3.77
C TRP A 349 -18.01 -1.62 2.83
N MET A 350 -18.94 -0.96 2.13
CA MET A 350 -18.60 0.11 1.19
C MET A 350 -17.85 1.29 1.81
N THR A 351 -17.94 1.45 3.13
CA THR A 351 -17.25 2.50 3.90
C THR A 351 -15.95 2.03 4.54
N ASP A 352 -15.59 0.73 4.45
CA ASP A 352 -14.28 0.26 4.89
C ASP A 352 -13.20 0.85 3.95
N VAL A 353 -12.24 1.56 4.53
CA VAL A 353 -11.24 2.33 3.77
C VAL A 353 -10.17 1.47 3.09
N HIS A 354 -10.15 0.15 3.31
CA HIS A 354 -9.22 -0.81 2.70
C HIS A 354 -9.87 -1.71 1.66
N PHE A 355 -11.13 -2.10 1.89
CA PHE A 355 -11.92 -3.01 1.08
C PHE A 355 -11.92 -2.67 -0.42
N PRO A 356 -12.25 -1.43 -0.86
CA PRO A 356 -12.30 -1.13 -2.29
C PRO A 356 -10.90 -1.14 -2.94
N LYS A 357 -9.82 -0.88 -2.18
CA LYS A 357 -8.44 -0.99 -2.69
C LYS A 357 -8.08 -2.41 -3.08
N VAL A 358 -8.55 -3.41 -2.33
CA VAL A 358 -8.25 -4.82 -2.58
C VAL A 358 -9.02 -5.33 -3.79
N VAL A 359 -10.31 -5.01 -3.90
CA VAL A 359 -11.12 -5.31 -5.10
C VAL A 359 -10.44 -4.74 -6.34
N ARG A 360 -10.02 -3.47 -6.26
CA ARG A 360 -9.31 -2.78 -7.33
C ARG A 360 -7.94 -3.40 -7.64
N GLY A 361 -7.20 -3.80 -6.61
CA GLY A 361 -5.91 -4.48 -6.74
C GLY A 361 -6.03 -5.75 -7.58
N MET A 362 -7.01 -6.61 -7.30
CA MET A 362 -7.25 -7.83 -8.08
C MET A 362 -7.62 -7.53 -9.54
N LYS A 363 -8.47 -6.52 -9.78
CA LYS A 363 -8.80 -6.04 -11.14
C LYS A 363 -7.55 -5.62 -11.92
N VAL A 364 -6.69 -4.81 -11.31
CA VAL A 364 -5.48 -4.31 -11.97
C VAL A 364 -4.48 -5.41 -12.27
N VAL A 365 -4.42 -6.45 -11.42
CA VAL A 365 -3.58 -7.64 -11.70
C VAL A 365 -4.02 -8.29 -13.02
N GLU A 366 -5.32 -8.49 -13.19
CA GLU A 366 -5.90 -9.05 -14.41
C GLU A 366 -5.67 -8.15 -15.63
N GLU A 367 -6.04 -6.87 -15.52
CA GLU A 367 -5.99 -5.92 -16.64
C GLU A 367 -4.57 -5.74 -17.18
N THR A 368 -3.57 -5.78 -16.30
CA THR A 368 -2.17 -5.58 -16.70
C THR A 368 -1.49 -6.87 -17.15
N TRP A 369 -1.67 -7.97 -16.40
CA TRP A 369 -0.85 -9.18 -16.58
C TRP A 369 -1.64 -10.43 -16.97
N GLY A 370 -2.92 -10.26 -17.31
CA GLY A 370 -3.82 -11.26 -17.90
C GLY A 370 -4.77 -11.90 -16.90
N ALA A 371 -5.93 -12.33 -17.41
CA ALA A 371 -7.08 -12.81 -16.63
C ALA A 371 -6.93 -14.18 -15.95
N SER A 372 -5.85 -14.93 -16.19
CA SER A 372 -5.62 -16.26 -15.61
C SER A 372 -6.87 -17.18 -15.64
N GLY A 373 -7.67 -17.14 -16.71
CA GLY A 373 -8.89 -17.96 -16.82
C GLY A 373 -10.01 -17.58 -15.85
N GLY A 374 -10.11 -16.31 -15.45
CA GLY A 374 -11.17 -15.80 -14.58
C GLY A 374 -10.82 -15.80 -13.09
N LEU A 375 -9.57 -16.10 -12.74
CA LEU A 375 -9.13 -16.29 -11.36
C LEU A 375 -9.38 -15.06 -10.49
N TYR A 376 -8.99 -13.87 -10.98
CA TYR A 376 -9.07 -12.65 -10.19
C TYR A 376 -10.51 -12.16 -10.00
N GLN A 377 -11.40 -12.38 -10.98
CA GLN A 377 -12.83 -12.14 -10.75
C GLN A 377 -13.38 -13.06 -9.67
N ARG A 378 -13.07 -14.36 -9.72
CA ARG A 378 -13.56 -15.32 -8.71
C ARG A 378 -13.01 -14.99 -7.32
N ALA A 379 -11.73 -14.63 -7.23
CA ALA A 379 -11.11 -14.18 -5.99
C ALA A 379 -11.79 -12.92 -5.43
N ALA A 380 -12.02 -11.92 -6.29
CA ALA A 380 -12.66 -10.67 -5.90
C ALA A 380 -14.14 -10.88 -5.52
N ASP A 381 -14.87 -11.73 -6.23
CA ASP A 381 -16.24 -12.09 -5.89
C ASP A 381 -16.33 -12.79 -4.54
N VAL A 382 -15.44 -13.75 -4.26
CA VAL A 382 -15.35 -14.38 -2.95
C VAL A 382 -14.98 -13.37 -1.86
N PHE A 383 -14.00 -12.50 -2.11
CA PHE A 383 -13.67 -11.43 -1.17
C PHE A 383 -14.89 -10.53 -0.90
N VAL A 384 -15.58 -10.05 -1.92
CA VAL A 384 -16.73 -9.14 -1.76
C VAL A 384 -17.89 -9.81 -1.00
N ASN A 385 -18.17 -11.08 -1.25
CA ASN A 385 -19.28 -11.79 -0.63
C ASN A 385 -18.98 -12.30 0.79
N ASP A 386 -17.75 -12.74 1.04
CA ASP A 386 -17.38 -13.43 2.27
C ASP A 386 -16.62 -12.55 3.26
N PHE A 387 -16.20 -11.33 2.87
CA PHE A 387 -15.51 -10.41 3.77
C PHE A 387 -16.37 -10.12 5.00
N ASN A 388 -15.77 -10.34 6.17
CA ASN A 388 -16.39 -10.09 7.45
C ASN A 388 -15.48 -9.28 8.40
N GLY A 389 -14.48 -8.60 7.84
CA GLY A 389 -13.51 -7.80 8.56
C GLY A 389 -12.06 -8.23 8.34
N TRP A 390 -11.17 -7.45 8.92
CA TRP A 390 -9.72 -7.64 8.84
C TRP A 390 -9.17 -8.43 10.01
N GLY A 391 -8.23 -9.34 9.76
CA GLY A 391 -7.51 -10.14 10.75
C GLY A 391 -6.00 -10.11 10.55
N GLY A 392 -5.29 -11.11 11.09
CA GLY A 392 -3.82 -11.19 11.01
C GLY A 392 -3.08 -10.23 11.95
N TYR A 393 -3.80 -9.57 12.88
CA TYR A 393 -3.23 -8.61 13.83
C TYR A 393 -2.35 -9.23 14.90
N GLY A 394 -2.66 -10.45 15.31
CA GLY A 394 -2.04 -11.10 16.46
C GLY A 394 -2.72 -10.77 17.78
N VAL A 395 -2.37 -11.53 18.81
CA VAL A 395 -3.04 -11.46 20.12
C VAL A 395 -2.79 -10.08 20.77
N GLY A 396 -3.86 -9.39 21.14
CA GLY A 396 -3.81 -8.13 21.91
C GLY A 396 -3.52 -6.85 21.11
N VAL A 397 -3.25 -6.96 19.81
CA VAL A 397 -2.96 -5.82 18.93
C VAL A 397 -4.22 -5.02 18.62
N GLU A 398 -5.37 -5.68 18.43
CA GLU A 398 -6.63 -4.99 18.11
C GLU A 398 -7.01 -3.95 19.16
N ALA A 399 -6.88 -4.30 20.44
CA ALA A 399 -7.16 -3.41 21.57
C ALA A 399 -6.07 -2.32 21.75
N ALA A 400 -4.80 -2.65 21.47
CA ALA A 400 -3.68 -1.73 21.66
C ALA A 400 -3.58 -0.65 20.56
N PHE A 401 -4.04 -0.95 19.35
CA PHE A 401 -4.04 -0.04 18.21
C PHE A 401 -5.43 0.52 17.89
N GLY A 402 -6.45 0.23 18.71
CA GLY A 402 -7.81 0.71 18.49
C GLY A 402 -8.42 0.20 17.18
N LEU A 403 -7.98 -0.97 16.71
CA LEU A 403 -8.49 -1.61 15.50
C LEU A 403 -9.81 -2.35 15.77
N THR A 404 -10.23 -2.46 17.04
CA THR A 404 -11.56 -2.92 17.42
C THR A 404 -12.61 -1.87 17.01
N GLY A 405 -13.43 -2.18 16.00
CA GLY A 405 -14.54 -1.31 15.57
C GLY A 405 -14.24 -0.44 14.34
N VAL A 406 -13.11 -0.65 13.67
CA VAL A 406 -12.89 -0.17 12.29
C VAL A 406 -13.42 -1.26 11.36
N ALA A 407 -14.75 -1.30 11.24
CA ALA A 407 -15.52 -2.21 10.40
C ALA A 407 -16.43 -1.40 9.49
#